data_AF-A4J841-F1
#
_entry.id   AF-A4J841-F1
#
_cell.length_a   1.000
_cell.length_b   1.000
_cell.length_c   1.000
_cell.angle_alpha   90.00
_cell.angle_beta   90.00
_cell.angle_gamma   90.00
#
_symmetry.space_group_name_H-M   'P 1'
#
loop_
_entity.id
_entity.type
_entity.pdbx_description
1 polymer ?
#
loop_
_entity_poly.entity_id
_entity_poly.type
_entity_poly.pdbx_seq_one_letter_code
_entity_poly.pdbx_strand_id
1 'polypeptide(L)'
;MHQLLDQSSIVSIKYLPARPPLYDDFPVEVHPYIVDGLKKSGIHRTYTPERRRQLEEQLFTGQLAGVISTNALELGIDIGDLDVCVLCGFPGSIAYTWQQSGRVGRSKQKSLVVLVASDDPLDRYMVHHSEFFFSQPSEKAIVNPHRLQFMVDHLPLAASELPLRKEDLTFWDQESYYNAVQFLRTTGRLRQDPNLRVRAYRSMGEPTKVGLRGEQKRFLLKLTDGRIIEQTTYQDDLGSYYEVVDSAGRIYIYDDYQGGVGLAESSLDVLKDVLQRCLDMVAECSCYIGCPSCIHIPQCKQHNEDLDKEGSILLLASLLNQSIKKLHRPKLAKQTVPTPDGSGNLRIQAREYERQQKILRQQAEAILPEYPRVLALFNEESIPIEAKGLMAKEKLLLSLLMVFQKQHNQGSVSHELIGQAADLLNIERQFFALRLEALVSRSLVYGSKEQGYTLSSTIFQWFASHLF
;
A
#
# COMPACT_ATOMS: atom_id res chain seq x y z
N MET A 1 -0.64 27.15 7.77
CA MET A 1 -0.66 26.41 9.05
C MET A 1 -0.19 27.25 10.24
N HIS A 2 1.02 27.83 10.20
CA HIS A 2 1.51 28.71 11.29
C HIS A 2 0.63 29.95 11.59
N GLN A 3 -0.09 30.46 10.60
CA GLN A 3 -1.06 31.56 10.78
C GLN A 3 -2.43 31.13 11.34
N LEU A 4 -2.76 29.82 11.32
CA LEU A 4 -3.99 29.27 11.92
C LEU A 4 -3.79 28.81 13.37
N LEU A 5 -2.54 28.74 13.81
CA LEU A 5 -2.13 28.40 15.18
C LEU A 5 -1.63 29.68 15.85
N ASP A 6 -2.52 30.65 16.05
CA ASP A 6 -2.22 31.79 16.90
C ASP A 6 -2.01 31.28 18.34
N GLN A 7 -0.97 31.74 19.04
CA GLN A 7 -0.63 31.32 20.40
C GLN A 7 -1.79 31.60 21.39
N SER A 8 -2.68 32.54 21.03
CA SER A 8 -3.95 32.86 21.70
C SER A 8 -5.00 31.74 21.63
N SER A 9 -4.89 30.81 20.68
CA SER A 9 -5.92 29.78 20.40
C SER A 9 -5.83 28.58 21.35
N ILE A 10 -4.71 28.43 22.05
CA ILE A 10 -4.49 27.37 23.01
C ILE A 10 -4.97 27.87 24.38
N VAL A 11 -6.24 27.63 24.67
CA VAL A 11 -6.92 28.17 25.85
C VAL A 11 -6.50 27.46 27.16
N SER A 12 -5.80 26.32 27.07
CA SER A 12 -5.30 25.56 28.21
C SER A 12 -4.31 24.48 27.77
N ILE A 13 -3.05 24.55 28.22
CA ILE A 13 -2.12 23.41 28.22
C ILE A 13 -2.07 22.87 29.65
N LYS A 14 -2.71 21.74 29.90
CA LYS A 14 -2.60 21.03 31.18
C LYS A 14 -1.58 19.91 31.05
N TYR A 15 -0.51 20.03 31.83
CA TYR A 15 0.43 18.93 32.06
C TYR A 15 -0.23 17.95 33.01
N LEU A 16 -0.78 16.86 32.46
CA LEU A 16 -1.23 15.73 33.25
C LEU A 16 0.02 14.92 33.66
N PRO A 17 0.30 14.77 34.97
CA PRO A 17 1.41 13.93 35.40
C PRO A 17 1.15 12.51 34.91
N ALA A 18 2.20 11.85 34.40
CA ALA A 18 2.12 10.46 33.97
C ALA A 18 1.55 9.61 35.11
N ARG A 19 0.31 9.13 34.95
CA ARG A 19 -0.26 8.15 35.86
C ARG A 19 0.33 6.80 35.49
N PRO A 20 0.84 6.03 36.46
CA PRO A 20 1.33 4.69 36.17
C PRO A 20 0.18 3.85 35.57
N PRO A 21 0.44 3.10 34.49
CA PRO A 21 -0.55 2.21 33.91
C PRO A 21 -1.08 1.23 34.98
N LEU A 22 -2.41 1.15 35.07
CA LEU A 22 -3.10 0.15 35.88
C LEU A 22 -3.35 -1.08 35.03
N TYR A 23 -3.15 -2.21 35.66
CA TYR A 23 -2.77 -3.44 35.01
C TYR A 23 -3.37 -4.58 35.85
N ASP A 24 -4.00 -5.57 35.22
CA ASP A 24 -4.52 -6.76 35.91
C ASP A 24 -3.56 -7.95 35.85
N ASP A 25 -3.62 -8.80 36.87
CA ASP A 25 -2.93 -10.09 36.81
C ASP A 25 -3.43 -10.89 35.59
N PHE A 26 -2.57 -11.75 35.06
CA PHE A 26 -2.95 -12.57 33.93
C PHE A 26 -4.21 -13.39 34.26
N PRO A 27 -5.18 -13.49 33.34
CA PRO A 27 -6.39 -14.28 33.56
C PRO A 27 -6.03 -15.69 34.02
N VAL A 28 -6.82 -16.25 34.94
CA VAL A 28 -6.51 -17.55 35.59
C VAL A 28 -6.50 -18.70 34.57
N GLU A 29 -7.15 -18.50 33.41
CA GLU A 29 -7.14 -19.46 32.31
C GLU A 29 -5.83 -19.44 31.50
N VAL A 30 -4.97 -18.44 31.68
CA VAL A 30 -3.67 -18.34 31.00
C VAL A 30 -2.67 -19.27 31.67
N HIS A 31 -2.16 -20.21 30.89
CA HIS A 31 -1.27 -21.25 31.39
C HIS A 31 -0.02 -20.67 32.09
N PRO A 32 0.38 -21.15 33.28
CA PRO A 32 1.46 -20.55 34.10
C PRO A 32 2.81 -20.41 33.39
N TYR A 33 3.11 -21.31 32.45
CA TYR A 33 4.30 -21.25 31.61
C TYR A 33 4.35 -19.99 30.71
N ILE A 34 3.18 -19.54 30.24
CA ILE A 34 3.03 -18.33 29.42
C ILE A 34 3.18 -17.09 30.30
N VAL A 35 2.61 -17.11 31.51
CA VAL A 35 2.75 -16.05 32.51
C VAL A 35 4.20 -15.82 32.92
N ASP A 36 4.97 -16.90 33.14
CA ASP A 36 6.38 -16.82 33.52
C ASP A 36 7.26 -16.29 32.36
N GLY A 37 6.93 -16.67 31.12
CA GLY A 37 7.55 -16.11 29.92
C GLY A 37 7.27 -14.61 29.73
N LEU A 38 6.04 -14.16 29.94
CA LEU A 38 5.66 -12.75 29.86
C LEU A 38 6.36 -11.91 30.94
N LYS A 39 6.46 -12.41 32.18
CA LYS A 39 7.17 -11.74 33.27
C LYS A 39 8.67 -11.58 32.99
N LYS A 40 9.32 -12.56 32.37
CA LYS A 40 10.74 -12.48 31.94
C LYS A 40 10.97 -11.49 30.79
N SER A 41 9.90 -11.05 30.12
CA SER A 41 9.90 -10.17 28.96
C SER A 41 9.65 -8.70 29.27
N GLY A 42 9.46 -8.38 30.55
CA GLY A 42 9.05 -7.04 31.00
C GLY A 42 7.55 -6.77 30.93
N ILE A 43 6.72 -7.74 30.53
CA ILE A 43 5.25 -7.61 30.54
C ILE A 43 4.73 -8.33 31.76
N HIS A 44 4.39 -7.55 32.79
CA HIS A 44 3.98 -8.14 34.06
C HIS A 44 2.46 -8.35 34.16
N ARG A 45 1.62 -7.74 33.28
CA ARG A 45 0.14 -7.65 33.39
C ARG A 45 -0.60 -7.19 32.09
N THR A 46 -1.94 -7.29 31.99
CA THR A 46 -2.79 -6.98 30.78
C THR A 46 -3.84 -5.84 30.96
N TYR A 47 -4.42 -5.33 29.85
CA TYR A 47 -5.57 -4.38 29.84
C TYR A 47 -6.93 -5.12 29.80
N THR A 48 -7.94 -4.68 30.57
CA THR A 48 -9.27 -5.34 30.64
C THR A 48 -10.32 -4.79 29.65
N PRO A 49 -11.34 -5.59 29.25
CA PRO A 49 -12.53 -5.11 28.51
C PRO A 49 -13.29 -3.99 29.24
N GLU A 50 -13.25 -3.99 30.57
CA GLU A 50 -13.81 -2.93 31.41
C GLU A 50 -13.03 -1.62 31.27
N ARG A 51 -11.69 -1.68 31.15
CA ARG A 51 -10.87 -0.49 30.89
C ARG A 51 -11.14 0.10 29.51
N ARG A 52 -11.43 -0.72 28.49
CA ARG A 52 -11.87 -0.21 27.18
C ARG A 52 -13.15 0.60 27.31
N ARG A 53 -14.18 0.07 27.99
CA ARG A 53 -15.43 0.81 28.26
C ARG A 53 -15.19 2.07 29.08
N GLN A 54 -14.30 2.04 30.07
CA GLN A 54 -13.92 3.23 30.83
C GLN A 54 -13.19 4.26 29.98
N LEU A 55 -12.33 3.85 29.04
CA LEU A 55 -11.66 4.78 28.12
C LEU A 55 -12.65 5.39 27.14
N GLU A 56 -13.60 4.60 26.63
CA GLU A 56 -14.72 5.08 25.80
C GLU A 56 -15.59 6.08 26.58
N GLU A 57 -15.95 5.78 27.83
CA GLU A 57 -16.70 6.68 28.71
C GLU A 57 -15.92 7.96 29.08
N GLN A 58 -14.62 7.83 29.37
CA GLN A 58 -13.74 8.98 29.66
C GLN A 58 -13.56 9.87 28.43
N LEU A 59 -13.55 9.29 27.24
CA LEU A 59 -13.47 10.04 25.99
C LEU A 59 -14.81 10.74 25.68
N PHE A 60 -15.94 10.04 25.87
CA PHE A 60 -17.28 10.61 25.70
C PHE A 60 -17.57 11.75 26.68
N THR A 61 -17.13 11.62 27.93
CA THR A 61 -17.32 12.64 28.98
C THR A 61 -16.30 13.78 28.92
N GLY A 62 -15.34 13.75 27.99
CA GLY A 62 -14.28 14.75 27.86
C GLY A 62 -13.23 14.73 28.97
N GLN A 63 -13.18 13.65 29.78
CA GLN A 63 -12.13 13.44 30.79
C GLN A 63 -10.80 13.01 30.15
N LEU A 64 -10.85 12.40 28.97
CA LEU A 64 -9.70 12.04 28.15
C LEU A 64 -9.58 13.04 26.99
N ALA A 65 -8.41 13.65 26.84
CA ALA A 65 -8.18 14.65 25.78
C ALA A 65 -7.99 14.03 24.38
N GLY A 66 -7.70 12.74 24.30
CA GLY A 66 -7.47 12.04 23.04
C GLY A 66 -7.01 10.61 23.27
N VAL A 67 -7.13 9.79 22.23
CA VAL A 67 -6.79 8.36 22.27
C VAL A 67 -5.92 8.00 21.06
N ILE A 68 -4.91 7.17 21.28
CA ILE A 68 -4.15 6.52 20.21
C ILE A 68 -4.68 5.10 20.11
N SER A 69 -5.14 4.71 18.92
CA SER A 69 -5.71 3.39 18.69
C SER A 69 -5.28 2.86 17.34
N THR A 70 -5.19 1.55 17.25
CA THR A 70 -5.25 0.82 15.98
C THR A 70 -6.70 0.76 15.50
N ASN A 71 -6.96 -0.19 14.62
CA ASN A 71 -8.23 -0.50 14.01
C ASN A 71 -9.34 -0.87 15.03
N ALA A 72 -8.96 -1.14 16.28
CA ALA A 72 -9.86 -1.58 17.34
C ALA A 72 -11.00 -0.59 17.65
N LEU A 73 -10.82 0.72 17.43
CA LEU A 73 -11.85 1.75 17.69
C LEU A 73 -12.77 2.01 16.49
N GLU A 74 -12.68 1.23 15.41
CA GLU A 74 -13.38 1.53 14.14
C GLU A 74 -14.78 0.94 14.02
N LEU A 75 -15.07 -0.12 14.77
CA LEU A 75 -16.36 -0.79 14.70
C LEU A 75 -17.36 -0.11 15.63
N GLY A 76 -18.20 0.75 15.06
CA GLY A 76 -19.54 1.08 15.60
C GLY A 76 -19.60 1.79 16.96
N ILE A 77 -18.47 2.12 17.59
CA ILE A 77 -18.46 2.82 18.87
C ILE A 77 -18.77 4.29 18.64
N ASP A 78 -19.76 4.80 19.36
CA ASP A 78 -20.04 6.22 19.46
C ASP A 78 -19.01 6.85 20.40
N ILE A 79 -17.95 7.41 19.82
CA ILE A 79 -16.82 7.97 20.56
C ILE A 79 -17.12 9.42 21.04
N GLY A 80 -18.35 9.91 20.82
CA GLY A 80 -18.70 11.30 21.08
C GLY A 80 -18.11 12.25 20.03
N ASP A 81 -18.10 13.54 20.35
CA ASP A 81 -17.64 14.60 19.45
C ASP A 81 -16.13 14.81 19.58
N LEU A 82 -15.36 14.13 18.74
CA LEU A 82 -13.94 14.42 18.57
C LEU A 82 -13.75 15.56 17.56
N ASP A 83 -12.80 16.45 17.86
CA ASP A 83 -12.48 17.60 16.99
C ASP A 83 -11.38 17.30 15.98
N VAL A 84 -10.42 16.45 16.34
CA VAL A 84 -9.20 16.22 15.56
C VAL A 84 -8.93 14.72 15.38
N CYS A 85 -8.71 14.31 14.14
CA CYS A 85 -8.30 12.96 13.77
C CYS A 85 -6.90 13.04 13.15
N VAL A 86 -5.98 12.22 13.64
CA VAL A 86 -4.64 12.08 13.04
C VAL A 86 -4.50 10.65 12.55
N LEU A 87 -4.40 10.50 11.24
CA LEU A 87 -4.15 9.23 10.56
C LEU A 87 -2.65 9.11 10.32
N CYS A 88 -2.02 8.10 10.93
CA CYS A 88 -0.59 7.82 10.74
C CYS A 88 -0.42 6.82 9.58
N GLY A 89 -0.26 7.34 8.38
CA GLY A 89 -0.21 6.61 7.11
C GLY A 89 -1.59 6.37 6.49
N PHE A 90 -1.62 6.01 5.20
CA PHE A 90 -2.86 5.64 4.52
C PHE A 90 -3.40 4.34 5.12
N PRO A 91 -4.65 4.32 5.62
CA PRO A 91 -5.24 3.15 6.27
C PRO A 91 -5.38 1.90 5.38
N GLY A 92 -5.07 1.98 4.08
CA GLY A 92 -5.08 0.87 3.13
C GLY A 92 -6.27 0.89 2.18
N SER A 93 -7.36 1.59 2.51
CA SER A 93 -8.52 1.75 1.63
C SER A 93 -9.21 3.12 1.79
N ILE A 94 -9.91 3.54 0.74
CA ILE A 94 -10.63 4.82 0.70
C ILE A 94 -11.79 4.80 1.68
N ALA A 95 -12.60 3.73 1.66
CA ALA A 95 -13.72 3.57 2.58
C ALA A 95 -13.27 3.68 4.04
N TYR A 96 -12.13 3.08 4.35
CA TYR A 96 -11.61 3.04 5.70
C TYR A 96 -11.07 4.39 6.17
N THR A 97 -10.39 5.11 5.28
CA THR A 97 -9.97 6.50 5.51
C THR A 97 -11.18 7.38 5.84
N TRP A 98 -12.29 7.24 5.12
CA TRP A 98 -13.52 7.98 5.38
C TRP A 98 -14.21 7.56 6.68
N GLN A 99 -14.18 6.27 7.02
CA GLN A 99 -14.75 5.79 8.29
C GLN A 99 -13.98 6.31 9.50
N GLN A 100 -12.65 6.29 9.46
CA GLN A 100 -11.81 6.80 10.55
C GLN A 100 -11.93 8.31 10.69
N SER A 101 -11.89 9.05 9.57
CA SER A 101 -12.05 10.51 9.56
C SER A 101 -13.48 10.95 9.93
N GLY A 102 -14.51 10.19 9.57
CA GLY A 102 -15.90 10.45 9.95
C GLY A 102 -16.20 10.30 11.46
N ARG A 103 -15.19 9.96 12.27
CA ARG A 103 -15.27 9.97 13.74
C ARG A 103 -15.13 11.36 14.33
N VAL A 104 -14.65 12.33 13.56
CA VAL A 104 -14.50 13.73 14.01
C VAL A 104 -15.51 14.65 13.34
N GLY A 105 -15.95 15.68 14.05
CA GLY A 105 -16.89 16.67 13.53
C GLY A 105 -18.33 16.17 13.37
N ARG A 106 -18.80 15.32 14.29
CA ARG A 106 -20.22 14.88 14.34
C ARG A 106 -21.14 16.01 14.79
N SER A 107 -20.71 16.83 15.74
CA SER A 107 -21.34 18.11 16.05
C SER A 107 -21.02 19.15 14.98
N LYS A 108 -21.88 20.17 14.84
CA LYS A 108 -21.75 21.26 13.84
C LYS A 108 -20.51 22.16 14.03
N GLN A 109 -19.55 21.75 14.84
CA GLN A 109 -18.31 22.48 15.09
C GLN A 109 -17.25 22.17 14.04
N LYS A 110 -16.23 23.01 13.96
CA LYS A 110 -15.11 22.81 13.04
C LYS A 110 -14.32 21.59 13.48
N SER A 111 -14.01 20.69 12.54
CA SER A 111 -13.15 19.54 12.76
C SER A 111 -11.91 19.58 11.86
N LEU A 112 -10.88 18.82 12.23
CA LEU A 112 -9.64 18.68 11.49
C LEU A 112 -9.28 17.20 11.34
N VAL A 113 -8.97 16.81 10.11
CA VAL A 113 -8.41 15.49 9.81
C VAL A 113 -7.02 15.71 9.21
N VAL A 114 -6.01 15.06 9.78
CA VAL A 114 -4.62 15.13 9.34
C VAL A 114 -4.17 13.74 8.93
N LEU A 115 -3.83 13.55 7.66
CA LEU A 115 -3.13 12.37 7.18
C LEU A 115 -1.62 12.64 7.21
N VAL A 116 -0.92 11.96 8.10
CA VAL A 116 0.55 11.98 8.19
C VAL A 116 1.08 10.83 7.36
N ALA A 117 1.43 11.11 6.11
CA ALA A 117 2.00 10.12 5.21
C ALA A 117 3.36 9.61 5.71
N SER A 118 3.59 8.32 5.51
CA SER A 118 4.87 7.65 5.70
C SER A 118 5.67 7.56 4.40
N ASP A 119 6.83 6.91 4.44
CA ASP A 119 7.66 6.63 3.26
C ASP A 119 7.08 5.49 2.38
N ASP A 120 5.90 4.97 2.72
CA ASP A 120 5.22 3.96 1.90
C ASP A 120 4.86 4.52 0.50
N PRO A 121 5.03 3.74 -0.58
CA PRO A 121 4.74 4.20 -1.94
C PRO A 121 3.30 4.65 -2.15
N LEU A 122 2.36 3.99 -1.47
CA LEU A 122 0.95 4.31 -1.57
C LEU A 122 0.67 5.66 -0.91
N ASP A 123 1.20 5.88 0.30
CA ASP A 123 1.13 7.17 1.01
C ASP A 123 1.71 8.30 0.16
N ARG A 124 2.91 8.07 -0.39
CA ARG A 124 3.60 9.04 -1.24
C ARG A 124 2.81 9.36 -2.50
N TYR A 125 2.23 8.34 -3.16
CA TYR A 125 1.38 8.55 -4.31
C TYR A 125 0.14 9.38 -3.97
N MET A 126 -0.55 9.03 -2.87
CA MET A 126 -1.77 9.73 -2.44
C MET A 126 -1.51 11.20 -2.11
N VAL A 127 -0.37 11.53 -1.47
CA VAL A 127 -0.01 12.92 -1.16
C VAL A 127 0.38 13.72 -2.40
N HIS A 128 1.13 13.12 -3.33
CA HIS A 128 1.52 13.78 -4.58
C HIS A 128 0.38 13.90 -5.60
N HIS A 129 -0.64 13.03 -5.49
CA HIS A 129 -1.82 12.98 -6.33
C HIS A 129 -3.09 13.10 -5.49
N SER A 130 -3.20 14.17 -4.68
CA SER A 130 -4.35 14.34 -3.77
C SER A 130 -5.71 14.30 -4.49
N GLU A 131 -5.77 14.78 -5.74
CA GLU A 131 -6.96 14.71 -6.58
C GLU A 131 -7.38 13.27 -6.90
N PHE A 132 -6.42 12.35 -7.03
CA PHE A 132 -6.70 10.94 -7.19
C PHE A 132 -7.44 10.42 -5.96
N PHE A 133 -6.92 10.66 -4.75
CA PHE A 133 -7.54 10.23 -3.50
C PHE A 133 -8.99 10.73 -3.36
N PHE A 134 -9.25 12.03 -3.58
CA PHE A 134 -10.59 12.60 -3.43
C PHE A 134 -11.57 12.22 -4.53
N SER A 135 -11.07 11.76 -5.69
CA SER A 135 -11.92 11.35 -6.82
C SER A 135 -12.32 9.87 -6.79
N GLN A 136 -11.62 9.04 -6.00
CA GLN A 136 -11.92 7.61 -5.95
C GLN A 136 -13.24 7.33 -5.22
N PRO A 137 -14.10 6.45 -5.75
CA PRO A 137 -15.24 5.94 -5.00
C PRO A 137 -14.76 4.98 -3.89
N SER A 138 -15.59 4.83 -2.85
CA SER A 138 -15.38 3.75 -1.87
C SER A 138 -15.43 2.37 -2.53
N GLU A 139 -14.64 1.45 -1.99
CA GLU A 139 -14.57 0.07 -2.45
C GLU A 139 -15.93 -0.64 -2.35
N LYS A 140 -16.20 -1.54 -3.29
CA LYS A 140 -17.46 -2.31 -3.33
C LYS A 140 -17.34 -3.56 -2.47
N ALA A 141 -18.31 -3.79 -1.59
CA ALA A 141 -18.46 -5.09 -0.94
C ALA A 141 -19.03 -6.12 -1.93
N ILE A 142 -18.26 -7.16 -2.20
CA ILE A 142 -18.65 -8.26 -3.10
C ILE A 142 -18.91 -9.49 -2.24
N VAL A 143 -20.07 -10.13 -2.44
CA VAL A 143 -20.46 -11.37 -1.74
C VAL A 143 -20.93 -12.37 -2.79
N ASN A 144 -20.47 -13.63 -2.67
CA ASN A 144 -20.96 -14.74 -3.49
C ASN A 144 -21.69 -15.78 -2.62
N PRO A 145 -23.01 -15.67 -2.44
CA PRO A 145 -23.78 -16.61 -1.62
C PRO A 145 -24.02 -17.97 -2.31
N HIS A 146 -23.73 -18.08 -3.61
CA HIS A 146 -24.01 -19.27 -4.43
C HIS A 146 -22.89 -20.29 -4.44
N ARG A 147 -21.81 -20.05 -3.69
CA ARG A 147 -20.68 -20.96 -3.70
C ARG A 147 -21.05 -22.28 -2.99
N LEU A 148 -20.79 -23.38 -3.69
CA LEU A 148 -21.16 -24.73 -3.27
C LEU A 148 -20.61 -25.10 -1.90
N GLN A 149 -19.39 -24.67 -1.56
CA GLN A 149 -18.78 -24.94 -0.25
C GLN A 149 -19.64 -24.38 0.90
N PHE A 150 -20.14 -23.14 0.81
CA PHE A 150 -21.02 -22.60 1.83
C PHE A 150 -22.31 -23.42 1.97
N MET A 151 -22.89 -23.86 0.86
CA MET A 151 -24.06 -24.75 0.91
C MET A 151 -23.74 -26.10 1.55
N VAL A 152 -22.62 -26.72 1.22
CA VAL A 152 -22.19 -28.00 1.82
C VAL A 152 -22.00 -27.90 3.33
N ASP A 153 -21.56 -26.73 3.81
CA ASP A 153 -21.33 -26.49 5.24
C ASP A 153 -22.61 -26.09 5.99
N HIS A 154 -23.47 -25.27 5.38
CA HIS A 154 -24.65 -24.71 6.02
C HIS A 154 -25.93 -25.55 5.85
N LEU A 155 -26.10 -26.28 4.75
CA LEU A 155 -27.31 -27.07 4.53
C LEU A 155 -27.51 -28.16 5.60
N PRO A 156 -26.48 -28.88 6.10
CA PRO A 156 -26.66 -29.81 7.22
C PRO A 156 -27.10 -29.12 8.51
N LEU A 157 -26.61 -27.91 8.78
CA LEU A 157 -27.04 -27.09 9.92
C LEU A 157 -28.53 -26.72 9.78
N ALA A 158 -28.91 -26.16 8.63
CA ALA A 158 -30.31 -25.83 8.33
C ALA A 158 -31.21 -27.07 8.41
N ALA A 159 -30.76 -28.21 7.88
CA ALA A 159 -31.47 -29.50 7.92
C ALA A 159 -31.59 -30.11 9.32
N SER A 160 -30.80 -29.65 10.28
CA SER A 160 -30.90 -30.03 11.69
C SER A 160 -32.01 -29.25 12.42
N GLU A 161 -32.25 -28.01 11.99
CA GLU A 161 -33.32 -27.14 12.50
C GLU A 161 -34.66 -27.52 11.87
N LEU A 162 -34.74 -27.51 10.54
CA LEU A 162 -35.94 -27.82 9.77
C LEU A 162 -35.62 -28.66 8.52
N PRO A 163 -36.49 -29.59 8.09
CA PRO A 163 -36.26 -30.34 6.86
C PRO A 163 -36.13 -29.41 5.66
N LEU A 164 -35.07 -29.60 4.87
CA LEU A 164 -34.86 -28.97 3.58
C LEU A 164 -35.87 -29.47 2.57
N ARG A 165 -36.47 -28.60 1.78
CA ARG A 165 -37.55 -28.90 0.81
C ARG A 165 -37.33 -28.20 -0.52
N LYS A 166 -38.30 -28.33 -1.43
CA LYS A 166 -38.29 -27.63 -2.72
C LYS A 166 -38.51 -26.12 -2.54
N GLU A 167 -39.28 -25.72 -1.52
CA GLU A 167 -39.60 -24.32 -1.28
C GLU A 167 -38.36 -23.47 -0.95
N ASP A 168 -37.31 -24.10 -0.45
CA ASP A 168 -36.01 -23.48 -0.13
C ASP A 168 -35.25 -22.96 -1.36
N LEU A 169 -35.70 -23.30 -2.57
CA LEU A 169 -35.23 -22.71 -3.82
C LEU A 169 -35.45 -21.19 -3.90
N THR A 170 -36.18 -20.60 -2.96
CA THR A 170 -36.24 -19.14 -2.80
C THR A 170 -34.94 -18.52 -2.29
N PHE A 171 -34.06 -19.30 -1.65
CA PHE A 171 -32.81 -18.80 -1.05
C PHE A 171 -31.57 -19.18 -1.86
N TRP A 172 -31.63 -20.30 -2.60
CA TRP A 172 -30.51 -20.84 -3.36
C TRP A 172 -30.93 -21.13 -4.79
N ASP A 173 -29.98 -20.99 -5.72
CA ASP A 173 -30.20 -21.37 -7.11
C ASP A 173 -30.44 -22.88 -7.24
N GLN A 174 -31.26 -23.25 -8.21
CA GLN A 174 -31.77 -24.61 -8.34
C GLN A 174 -30.68 -25.65 -8.55
N GLU A 175 -29.71 -25.35 -9.40
CA GLU A 175 -28.64 -26.28 -9.76
C GLU A 175 -27.72 -26.55 -8.56
N SER A 176 -27.19 -25.49 -7.94
CA SER A 176 -26.25 -25.63 -6.83
C SER A 176 -26.91 -26.22 -5.59
N TYR A 177 -28.18 -25.86 -5.31
CA TYR A 177 -28.94 -26.43 -4.20
C TYR A 177 -29.12 -27.95 -4.37
N TYR A 178 -29.59 -28.41 -5.54
CA TYR A 178 -29.79 -29.84 -5.75
C TYR A 178 -28.47 -30.62 -5.82
N ASN A 179 -27.42 -30.04 -6.40
CA ASN A 179 -26.09 -30.64 -6.40
C ASN A 179 -25.54 -30.79 -4.97
N ALA A 180 -25.68 -29.76 -4.12
CA ALA A 180 -25.27 -29.81 -2.73
C ALA A 180 -26.07 -30.86 -1.94
N VAL A 181 -27.40 -30.88 -2.07
CA VAL A 181 -28.27 -31.86 -1.42
C VAL A 181 -27.90 -33.28 -1.87
N GLN A 182 -27.68 -33.51 -3.16
CA GLN A 182 -27.29 -34.82 -3.68
C GLN A 182 -25.92 -35.24 -3.14
N PHE A 183 -24.92 -34.35 -3.15
CA PHE A 183 -23.60 -34.61 -2.59
C PHE A 183 -23.67 -34.96 -1.09
N LEU A 184 -24.40 -34.17 -0.31
CA LEU A 184 -24.57 -34.37 1.13
C LEU A 184 -25.32 -35.66 1.45
N ARG A 185 -26.24 -36.10 0.59
CA ARG A 185 -26.90 -37.41 0.73
C ARG A 185 -25.95 -38.56 0.46
N THR A 186 -25.18 -38.47 -0.62
CA THR A 186 -24.22 -39.52 -1.00
C THR A 186 -23.11 -39.66 0.03
N THR A 187 -22.68 -38.56 0.65
CA THR A 187 -21.69 -38.54 1.73
C THR A 187 -22.27 -38.85 3.11
N GLY A 188 -23.57 -39.15 3.21
CA GLY A 188 -24.21 -39.54 4.46
C GLY A 188 -24.41 -38.42 5.48
N ARG A 189 -24.31 -37.15 5.06
CA ARG A 189 -24.56 -35.95 5.89
C ARG A 189 -26.03 -35.51 5.89
N LEU A 190 -26.78 -35.89 4.86
CA LEU A 190 -28.24 -35.70 4.79
C LEU A 190 -28.95 -37.05 4.57
N ARG A 191 -30.15 -37.18 5.13
CA ARG A 191 -31.09 -38.27 4.82
C ARG A 191 -32.44 -37.72 4.40
N GLN A 192 -33.18 -38.52 3.65
CA GLN A 192 -34.59 -38.22 3.40
C GLN A 192 -35.38 -38.32 4.70
N ASP A 193 -36.26 -37.36 4.97
CA ASP A 193 -37.15 -37.38 6.14
C ASP A 193 -38.21 -38.48 5.94
N PRO A 194 -38.24 -39.52 6.79
CA PRO A 194 -39.20 -40.61 6.65
C PRO A 194 -40.64 -40.19 7.00
N ASN A 195 -40.82 -39.08 7.72
CA ASN A 195 -42.12 -38.63 8.21
C ASN A 195 -42.85 -37.73 7.21
N LEU A 196 -42.17 -37.28 6.15
CA LEU A 196 -42.74 -36.39 5.15
C LEU A 196 -42.91 -37.14 3.83
N ARG A 197 -44.13 -37.08 3.26
CA ARG A 197 -44.44 -37.65 1.94
C ARG A 197 -43.79 -36.89 0.80
N VAL A 198 -43.48 -35.61 1.01
CA VAL A 198 -42.75 -34.77 0.06
C VAL A 198 -41.26 -35.05 0.17
N ARG A 199 -40.51 -34.82 -0.92
CA ARG A 199 -39.04 -34.90 -0.89
C ARG A 199 -38.52 -33.83 0.06
N ALA A 200 -38.16 -34.25 1.26
CA ALA A 200 -37.59 -33.42 2.29
C ALA A 200 -36.37 -34.10 2.90
N TYR A 201 -35.37 -33.33 3.33
CA TYR A 201 -34.09 -33.85 3.82
C TYR A 201 -33.76 -33.30 5.20
N ARG A 202 -33.27 -34.17 6.10
CA ARG A 202 -32.80 -33.82 7.44
C ARG A 202 -31.32 -34.12 7.60
N SER A 203 -30.69 -33.44 8.56
CA SER A 203 -29.33 -33.75 8.99
C SER A 203 -29.23 -35.21 9.45
N MET A 204 -28.13 -35.86 9.07
CA MET A 204 -27.72 -37.13 9.62
C MET A 204 -26.85 -36.90 10.85
N GLY A 205 -27.45 -37.07 12.03
CA GLY A 205 -26.77 -36.83 13.30
C GLY A 205 -26.54 -35.34 13.58
N GLU A 206 -25.62 -35.07 14.51
CA GLU A 206 -25.22 -33.71 14.87
C GLU A 206 -24.29 -33.16 13.78
N PRO A 207 -24.67 -32.05 13.12
CA PRO A 207 -23.85 -31.46 12.07
C PRO A 207 -22.57 -30.86 12.63
N THR A 208 -21.48 -30.95 11.87
CA THR A 208 -20.20 -30.30 12.19
C THR A 208 -20.39 -28.79 12.36
N LYS A 209 -19.84 -28.22 13.43
CA LYS A 209 -19.87 -26.76 13.64
C LYS A 209 -18.97 -26.07 12.62
N VAL A 210 -19.48 -24.97 12.05
CA VAL A 210 -18.79 -24.19 11.03
C VAL A 210 -18.58 -22.76 11.54
N GLY A 211 -17.37 -22.25 11.42
CA GLY A 211 -17.07 -20.85 11.72
C GLY A 211 -17.52 -19.94 10.57
N LEU A 212 -18.41 -18.97 10.85
CA LEU A 212 -18.93 -18.04 9.84
C LEU A 212 -17.86 -17.17 9.15
N ARG A 213 -16.69 -17.02 9.78
CA ARG A 213 -15.55 -16.26 9.25
C ARG A 213 -14.40 -17.16 8.75
N GLY A 214 -14.65 -18.46 8.62
CA GLY A 214 -13.60 -19.47 8.44
C GLY A 214 -12.74 -19.66 9.70
N GLU A 215 -11.90 -20.71 9.71
CA GLU A 215 -10.78 -20.78 10.64
C GLU A 215 -9.71 -19.77 10.19
N GLN A 216 -9.90 -18.48 10.50
CA GLN A 216 -8.89 -17.48 10.21
C GLN A 216 -7.61 -17.85 10.96
N LYS A 217 -6.49 -18.00 10.22
CA LYS A 217 -5.18 -18.10 10.85
C LYS A 217 -4.96 -16.83 11.65
N ARG A 218 -4.92 -17.00 12.97
CA ARG A 218 -4.37 -16.01 13.88
C ARG A 218 -2.86 -16.09 13.70
N PHE A 219 -2.28 -15.13 13.00
CA PHE A 219 -0.83 -15.02 12.92
C PHE A 219 -0.37 -14.44 14.24
N LEU A 220 0.41 -15.25 14.93
CA LEU A 220 0.96 -14.95 16.23
C LEU A 220 2.42 -14.57 15.96
N LEU A 221 2.71 -13.26 15.93
CA LEU A 221 4.06 -12.75 15.73
C LEU A 221 4.93 -13.23 16.89
N LYS A 222 5.85 -14.17 16.63
CA LYS A 222 6.68 -14.77 17.68
C LYS A 222 8.10 -14.21 17.67
N LEU A 223 8.61 -13.82 18.84
CA LEU A 223 10.03 -13.57 19.04
C LEU A 223 10.83 -14.87 18.86
N THR A 224 12.14 -14.74 18.64
CA THR A 224 13.08 -15.85 18.43
C THR A 224 13.13 -16.87 19.57
N ASP A 225 12.59 -16.55 20.74
CA ASP A 225 12.46 -17.46 21.89
C ASP A 225 11.03 -18.02 22.08
N GLY A 226 10.13 -17.80 21.11
CA GLY A 226 8.81 -18.42 21.03
C GLY A 226 7.63 -17.60 21.59
N ARG A 227 7.87 -16.40 22.13
CA ARG A 227 6.83 -15.50 22.69
C ARG A 227 6.00 -14.79 21.63
N ILE A 228 4.68 -14.74 21.79
CA ILE A 228 3.75 -14.08 20.85
C ILE A 228 3.52 -12.62 21.25
N ILE A 229 3.76 -11.70 20.32
CA ILE A 229 3.73 -10.23 20.48
C ILE A 229 2.41 -9.64 19.97
N GLU A 230 1.88 -10.18 18.88
CA GLU A 230 0.74 -9.62 18.18
C GLU A 230 -0.10 -10.74 17.59
N GLN A 231 -1.40 -10.50 17.51
CA GLN A 231 -2.37 -11.37 16.87
C GLN A 231 -2.97 -10.60 15.69
N THR A 232 -2.58 -10.98 14.47
CA THR A 232 -3.14 -10.40 13.24
C THR A 232 -3.91 -11.45 12.44
N THR A 233 -4.85 -10.98 11.62
CA THR A 233 -5.64 -11.78 10.68
C THR A 233 -5.48 -11.14 9.31
N TYR A 234 -4.99 -11.89 8.31
CA TYR A 234 -5.09 -11.42 6.93
C TYR A 234 -6.57 -11.44 6.53
N GLN A 235 -7.00 -10.35 5.91
CA GLN A 235 -8.41 -10.04 5.66
C GLN A 235 -8.85 -10.41 4.24
N ASP A 236 -7.93 -10.87 3.39
CA ASP A 236 -8.21 -11.13 1.99
C ASP A 236 -8.62 -12.57 1.76
N ASP A 237 -9.59 -12.80 0.88
CA ASP A 237 -10.04 -14.17 0.58
C ASP A 237 -9.06 -14.91 -0.36
N LEU A 238 -8.30 -14.16 -1.16
CA LEU A 238 -7.36 -14.65 -2.16
C LEU A 238 -6.04 -13.86 -2.08
N GLY A 239 -4.92 -14.57 -1.99
CA GLY A 239 -3.57 -14.01 -2.00
C GLY A 239 -2.88 -14.17 -3.36
N SER A 240 -1.86 -13.36 -3.60
CA SER A 240 -0.97 -13.50 -4.75
C SER A 240 0.49 -13.35 -4.35
N TYR A 241 1.37 -14.08 -5.02
CA TYR A 241 2.82 -14.01 -4.83
C TYR A 241 3.50 -14.16 -6.18
N TYR A 242 4.62 -13.48 -6.39
CA TYR A 242 5.39 -13.60 -7.62
C TYR A 242 6.84 -13.93 -7.30
N GLU A 243 7.46 -14.73 -8.16
CA GLU A 243 8.85 -15.13 -8.06
C GLU A 243 9.51 -15.02 -9.44
N VAL A 244 10.72 -14.46 -9.50
CA VAL A 244 11.52 -14.44 -10.72
C VAL A 244 12.78 -15.23 -10.46
N VAL A 245 12.90 -16.41 -11.09
CA VAL A 245 14.07 -17.29 -10.99
C VAL A 245 14.65 -17.45 -12.39
N ASP A 246 15.92 -17.11 -12.59
CA ASP A 246 16.67 -17.32 -13.83
C ASP A 246 15.95 -16.84 -15.12
N SER A 247 15.36 -15.64 -15.06
CA SER A 247 14.56 -15.01 -16.15
C SER A 247 13.20 -15.66 -16.43
N ALA A 248 12.80 -16.68 -15.68
CA ALA A 248 11.43 -17.20 -15.67
C ALA A 248 10.63 -16.50 -14.55
N GLY A 249 9.68 -15.65 -14.94
CA GLY A 249 8.70 -15.07 -14.03
C GLY A 249 7.56 -16.04 -13.76
N ARG A 250 7.24 -16.28 -12.48
CA ARG A 250 6.11 -17.10 -12.03
C ARG A 250 5.19 -16.25 -11.15
N ILE A 251 3.89 -16.35 -11.42
CA ILE A 251 2.85 -15.73 -10.60
C ILE A 251 2.04 -16.87 -9.96
N TYR A 252 1.92 -16.81 -8.65
CA TYR A 252 1.17 -17.74 -7.82
C TYR A 252 -0.08 -17.02 -7.30
N ILE A 253 -1.23 -17.66 -7.47
CA ILE A 253 -2.51 -17.23 -6.92
C ILE A 253 -2.98 -18.35 -5.98
N TYR A 254 -3.31 -18.01 -4.75
CA TYR A 254 -3.66 -19.01 -3.73
C TYR A 254 -4.78 -18.51 -2.83
N ASP A 255 -5.55 -19.45 -2.27
CA ASP A 255 -6.54 -19.14 -1.25
C ASP A 255 -5.84 -18.81 0.06
N ASP A 256 -6.20 -17.69 0.69
CA ASP A 256 -5.63 -17.32 2.00
C ASP A 256 -6.32 -18.06 3.17
N TYR A 257 -7.28 -18.94 2.85
CA TYR A 257 -7.94 -19.84 3.80
C TYR A 257 -7.20 -21.17 3.97
N GLN A 258 -7.11 -21.63 5.21
CA GLN A 258 -6.54 -22.95 5.52
C GLN A 258 -7.36 -24.08 4.88
N GLY A 259 -6.67 -24.96 4.16
CA GLY A 259 -7.28 -26.06 3.41
C GLY A 259 -7.75 -25.67 2.01
N GLY A 260 -7.75 -24.38 1.68
CA GLY A 260 -8.32 -23.85 0.44
C GLY A 260 -9.85 -23.85 0.49
N VAL A 261 -10.45 -22.82 -0.07
CA VAL A 261 -11.90 -22.71 -0.27
C VAL A 261 -12.28 -22.94 -1.74
N GLY A 262 -11.28 -23.06 -2.62
CA GLY A 262 -11.38 -23.27 -4.06
C GLY A 262 -11.43 -21.98 -4.89
N LEU A 263 -10.98 -20.81 -4.37
CA LEU A 263 -11.02 -19.57 -5.18
C LEU A 263 -9.96 -19.63 -6.28
N ALA A 264 -8.73 -20.00 -5.94
CA ALA A 264 -7.64 -20.18 -6.88
C ALA A 264 -7.98 -21.23 -7.96
N GLU A 265 -8.58 -22.37 -7.57
CA GLU A 265 -9.03 -23.39 -8.52
C GLU A 265 -10.11 -22.85 -9.47
N SER A 266 -11.17 -22.24 -8.92
CA SER A 266 -12.25 -21.65 -9.75
C SER A 266 -11.75 -20.53 -10.67
N SER A 267 -10.68 -19.84 -10.28
CA SER A 267 -10.08 -18.79 -11.10
C SER A 267 -9.43 -19.32 -12.37
N LEU A 268 -9.05 -20.61 -12.41
CA LEU A 268 -8.47 -21.24 -13.61
C LEU A 268 -9.49 -21.35 -14.74
N ASP A 269 -10.74 -21.68 -14.41
CA ASP A 269 -11.83 -21.82 -15.39
C ASP A 269 -12.13 -20.50 -16.10
N VAL A 270 -11.97 -19.38 -15.38
CA VAL A 270 -12.22 -18.02 -15.86
C VAL A 270 -10.93 -17.22 -16.08
N LEU A 271 -9.77 -17.88 -16.09
CA LEU A 271 -8.47 -17.20 -16.08
C LEU A 271 -8.30 -16.25 -17.28
N LYS A 272 -8.79 -16.67 -18.44
CA LYS A 272 -8.75 -15.83 -19.65
C LYS A 272 -9.58 -14.55 -19.48
N ASP A 273 -10.76 -14.65 -18.88
CA ASP A 273 -11.63 -13.50 -18.63
C ASP A 273 -11.03 -12.57 -17.57
N VAL A 274 -10.40 -13.14 -16.54
CA VAL A 274 -9.66 -12.38 -15.51
C VAL A 274 -8.49 -11.63 -16.15
N LEU A 275 -7.67 -12.30 -16.96
CA LEU A 275 -6.56 -11.68 -17.67
C LEU A 275 -7.02 -10.59 -18.64
N GLN A 276 -8.13 -10.83 -19.36
CA GLN A 276 -8.75 -9.82 -20.22
C GLN A 276 -9.18 -8.60 -19.42
N ARG A 277 -9.83 -8.81 -18.26
CA ARG A 277 -10.26 -7.72 -17.40
C ARG A 277 -9.08 -6.93 -16.82
N CYS A 278 -7.99 -7.61 -16.46
CA CYS A 278 -6.75 -6.96 -16.06
C CYS A 278 -6.18 -6.10 -17.19
N LEU A 279 -6.15 -6.62 -18.42
CA LEU A 279 -5.69 -5.87 -19.60
C LEU A 279 -6.54 -4.62 -19.82
N ASP A 280 -7.87 -4.76 -19.81
CA ASP A 280 -8.80 -3.64 -19.98
C ASP A 280 -8.60 -2.60 -18.88
N MET A 281 -8.52 -3.03 -17.61
CA MET A 281 -8.30 -2.14 -16.46
C MET A 281 -7.00 -1.34 -16.59
N VAL A 282 -5.89 -1.99 -16.96
CA VAL A 282 -4.60 -1.31 -17.12
C VAL A 282 -4.64 -0.37 -18.34
N ALA A 283 -5.21 -0.81 -19.47
CA ALA A 283 -5.27 -0.02 -20.70
C ALA A 283 -6.17 1.22 -20.58
N GLU A 284 -7.32 1.10 -19.90
CA GLU A 284 -8.30 2.19 -19.71
C GLU A 284 -7.90 3.18 -18.61
N CYS A 285 -6.99 2.80 -17.72
CA CYS A 285 -6.52 3.68 -16.66
C CYS A 285 -5.89 4.96 -17.25
N SER A 286 -6.16 6.13 -16.67
CA SER A 286 -5.66 7.42 -17.16
C SER A 286 -4.21 7.72 -16.76
N CYS A 287 -3.60 6.88 -15.92
CA CYS A 287 -2.22 7.06 -15.45
C CYS A 287 -1.19 6.94 -16.58
N TYR A 288 -0.04 7.60 -16.42
CA TYR A 288 1.03 7.61 -17.41
C TYR A 288 1.99 6.42 -17.25
N ILE A 289 2.57 6.26 -16.04
CA ILE A 289 3.57 5.22 -15.72
C ILE A 289 2.94 4.03 -14.98
N GLY A 290 1.97 4.30 -14.10
CA GLY A 290 1.33 3.35 -13.21
C GLY A 290 0.66 4.08 -12.04
N CYS A 291 -0.29 3.43 -11.37
CA CYS A 291 -0.94 3.98 -10.18
C CYS A 291 -1.49 2.86 -9.27
N PRO A 292 -1.92 3.20 -8.04
CA PRO A 292 -2.55 2.25 -7.12
C PRO A 292 -3.74 1.49 -7.70
N SER A 293 -4.50 2.11 -8.62
CA SER A 293 -5.69 1.47 -9.22
C SER A 293 -5.38 0.49 -10.35
N CYS A 294 -4.14 0.41 -10.86
CA CYS A 294 -3.86 -0.41 -12.04
C CYS A 294 -2.70 -1.40 -11.89
N ILE A 295 -1.51 -0.96 -11.45
CA ILE A 295 -0.30 -1.80 -11.49
C ILE A 295 0.59 -1.69 -10.24
N HIS A 296 0.19 -0.93 -9.21
CA HIS A 296 0.92 -1.02 -7.94
C HIS A 296 0.69 -2.39 -7.33
N ILE A 297 1.75 -2.91 -6.73
CA ILE A 297 1.71 -4.15 -5.99
C ILE A 297 1.74 -3.79 -4.50
N PRO A 298 0.72 -4.21 -3.72
CA PRO A 298 0.77 -4.13 -2.26
C PRO A 298 2.01 -4.86 -1.74
N GLN A 299 2.73 -4.26 -0.80
CA GLN A 299 3.94 -4.86 -0.18
C GLN A 299 5.10 -5.09 -1.18
N CYS A 300 5.16 -4.33 -2.27
CA CYS A 300 6.29 -4.33 -3.18
C CYS A 300 7.59 -4.00 -2.45
N LYS A 301 8.55 -4.93 -2.43
CA LYS A 301 9.87 -4.73 -1.79
C LYS A 301 10.70 -3.62 -2.43
N GLN A 302 10.38 -3.26 -3.67
CA GLN A 302 11.02 -2.18 -4.44
C GLN A 302 10.19 -0.91 -4.41
N HIS A 303 9.27 -0.77 -3.46
CA HIS A 303 8.53 0.46 -3.23
C HIS A 303 7.75 0.96 -4.46
N ASN A 304 7.34 0.07 -5.37
CA ASN A 304 6.69 0.42 -6.64
C ASN A 304 7.46 1.50 -7.44
N GLU A 305 8.80 1.51 -7.38
CA GLU A 305 9.64 2.55 -8.01
C GLU A 305 9.78 2.38 -9.54
N ASP A 306 9.82 1.15 -10.06
CA ASP A 306 10.07 0.88 -11.48
C ASP A 306 8.81 0.31 -12.17
N LEU A 307 7.70 1.06 -12.09
CA LEU A 307 6.44 0.68 -12.72
C LEU A 307 6.51 0.83 -14.24
N ASP A 308 6.00 -0.16 -14.96
CA ASP A 308 5.90 -0.11 -16.42
C ASP A 308 4.52 -0.56 -16.89
N LYS A 309 3.65 0.42 -17.14
CA LYS A 309 2.31 0.19 -17.69
C LYS A 309 2.34 -0.41 -19.09
N GLU A 310 3.25 0.03 -19.96
CA GLU A 310 3.33 -0.50 -21.33
C GLU A 310 3.82 -1.95 -21.31
N GLY A 311 4.86 -2.23 -20.52
CA GLY A 311 5.36 -3.58 -20.27
C GLY A 311 4.27 -4.50 -19.69
N SER A 312 3.47 -4.00 -18.75
CA SER A 312 2.34 -4.74 -18.16
C SER A 312 1.28 -5.09 -19.21
N ILE A 313 0.91 -4.13 -20.08
CA ILE A 313 -0.04 -4.36 -21.17
C ILE A 313 0.50 -5.38 -22.18
N LEU A 314 1.77 -5.25 -22.57
CA LEU A 314 2.44 -6.19 -23.47
C LEU A 314 2.45 -7.62 -22.90
N LEU A 315 2.77 -7.77 -21.62
CA LEU A 315 2.75 -9.05 -20.93
C LEU A 315 1.35 -9.67 -20.92
N LEU A 316 0.33 -8.92 -20.49
CA LEU A 316 -1.05 -9.39 -20.41
C LEU A 316 -1.60 -9.80 -21.78
N ALA A 317 -1.36 -8.98 -22.81
CA ALA A 317 -1.78 -9.32 -24.17
C ALA A 317 -1.03 -10.55 -24.71
N SER A 318 0.26 -10.70 -24.40
CA SER A 318 1.01 -11.90 -24.78
C SER A 318 0.45 -13.16 -24.10
N LEU A 319 0.08 -13.09 -22.81
CA LEU A 319 -0.57 -14.20 -22.11
C LEU A 319 -1.93 -14.57 -22.74
N LEU A 320 -2.62 -13.59 -23.34
CA LEU A 320 -3.88 -13.78 -24.05
C LEU A 320 -3.71 -14.13 -25.55
N ASN A 321 -2.48 -14.20 -26.06
CA ASN A 321 -2.16 -14.33 -27.49
C ASN A 321 -2.80 -13.25 -28.38
N GLN A 322 -2.86 -12.00 -27.88
CA GLN A 322 -3.43 -10.87 -28.59
C GLN A 322 -2.33 -9.96 -29.18
N SER A 323 -2.57 -9.46 -30.39
CA SER A 323 -1.71 -8.43 -31.00
C SER A 323 -2.17 -7.04 -30.57
N ILE A 324 -1.27 -6.23 -30.01
CA ILE A 324 -1.58 -4.86 -29.58
C ILE A 324 -1.26 -3.87 -30.70
N LYS A 325 -2.22 -3.00 -31.04
CA LYS A 325 -1.96 -1.79 -31.87
C LYS A 325 -1.36 -0.69 -30.98
N LYS A 326 -0.55 0.21 -31.57
CA LYS A 326 0.13 1.32 -30.85
C LYS A 326 -0.70 1.90 -29.70
N LEU A 327 -0.17 1.82 -28.48
CA LEU A 327 -0.80 2.35 -27.28
C LEU A 327 -0.89 3.88 -27.37
N HIS A 328 -2.06 4.43 -27.06
CA HIS A 328 -2.26 5.88 -27.00
C HIS A 328 -1.87 6.37 -25.60
N ARG A 329 -0.76 7.11 -25.51
CA ARG A 329 -0.39 7.75 -24.25
C ARG A 329 -1.31 8.94 -23.98
N PRO A 330 -1.96 9.05 -22.81
CA PRO A 330 -2.51 10.32 -22.40
C PRO A 330 -1.35 11.34 -22.37
N LYS A 331 -1.55 12.51 -22.97
CA LYS A 331 -0.58 13.59 -22.85
C LYS A 331 -0.36 13.85 -21.37
N LEU A 332 0.89 13.89 -20.90
CA LEU A 332 1.22 14.38 -19.56
C LEU A 332 0.46 15.69 -19.36
N ALA A 333 -0.51 15.67 -18.44
CA ALA A 333 -1.13 16.89 -17.98
C ALA A 333 0.02 17.79 -17.52
N LYS A 334 0.12 19.01 -18.06
CA LYS A 334 1.05 20.00 -17.51
C LYS A 334 0.76 20.03 -16.02
N GLN A 335 1.74 19.69 -15.19
CA GLN A 335 1.63 19.88 -13.75
C GLN A 335 1.31 21.35 -13.52
N THR A 336 0.03 21.66 -13.32
CA THR A 336 -0.36 22.92 -12.73
C THR A 336 0.02 22.78 -11.28
N VAL A 337 1.19 23.28 -10.93
CA VAL A 337 1.55 23.54 -9.54
C VAL A 337 0.39 24.36 -8.95
N PRO A 338 -0.35 23.86 -7.95
CA PRO A 338 -1.36 24.66 -7.30
C PRO A 338 -0.64 25.87 -6.70
N THR A 339 -0.94 27.06 -7.22
CA THR A 339 -0.44 28.29 -6.60
C THR A 339 -1.34 28.60 -5.42
N PRO A 340 -0.77 28.72 -4.21
CA PRO A 340 -1.43 29.46 -3.16
C PRO A 340 -1.60 30.90 -3.67
N ASP A 341 -2.83 31.42 -3.64
CA ASP A 341 -3.19 32.84 -3.71
C ASP A 341 -2.93 33.64 -5.02
N GLY A 342 -4.03 33.84 -5.78
CA GLY A 342 -4.06 34.60 -7.03
C GLY A 342 -3.94 36.12 -6.89
N SER A 343 -2.72 36.66 -6.97
CA SER A 343 -2.48 38.10 -7.16
C SER A 343 -1.49 38.40 -8.32
N GLY A 344 -1.73 39.50 -9.03
CA GLY A 344 -1.21 39.81 -10.38
C GLY A 344 0.30 40.00 -10.57
N ASN A 345 1.15 39.75 -9.56
CA ASN A 345 2.61 39.78 -9.70
C ASN A 345 3.20 38.54 -10.41
N LEU A 346 2.39 37.49 -10.56
CA LEU A 346 2.84 36.17 -11.04
C LEU A 346 3.08 36.07 -12.55
N ARG A 347 2.53 36.97 -13.40
CA ARG A 347 2.79 36.88 -14.85
C ARG A 347 4.23 37.21 -15.23
N ILE A 348 4.88 38.10 -14.48
CA ILE A 348 6.29 38.45 -14.68
C ILE A 348 7.18 37.32 -14.12
N GLN A 349 6.88 36.85 -12.91
CA GLN A 349 7.60 35.72 -12.29
C GLN A 349 7.42 34.40 -13.07
N ALA A 350 6.25 34.12 -13.62
CA ALA A 350 6.01 32.95 -14.47
C ALA A 350 6.79 33.04 -15.79
N ARG A 351 6.90 34.23 -16.41
CA ARG A 351 7.72 34.44 -17.61
C ARG A 351 9.21 34.31 -17.31
N GLU A 352 9.66 34.80 -16.16
CA GLU A 352 11.04 34.65 -15.69
C GLU A 352 11.37 33.19 -15.39
N TYR A 353 10.47 32.47 -14.72
CA TYR A 353 10.57 31.04 -14.47
C TYR A 353 10.57 30.24 -15.78
N GLU A 354 9.65 30.50 -16.72
CA GLU A 354 9.64 29.86 -18.04
C GLU A 354 10.94 30.12 -18.81
N ARG A 355 11.49 31.34 -18.72
CA ARG A 355 12.78 31.69 -19.33
C ARG A 355 13.94 30.93 -18.68
N GLN A 356 13.97 30.83 -17.34
CA GLN A 356 14.98 30.06 -16.61
C GLN A 356 14.91 28.57 -16.95
N GLN A 357 13.71 27.98 -16.97
CA GLN A 357 13.48 26.58 -17.35
C GLN A 357 13.95 26.29 -18.78
N LYS A 358 13.70 27.22 -19.72
CA LYS A 358 14.16 27.11 -21.10
C LYS A 358 15.69 27.14 -21.21
N ILE A 359 16.37 27.99 -20.43
CA ILE A 359 17.83 28.07 -20.40
C ILE A 359 18.42 26.77 -19.83
N LEU A 360 17.90 26.28 -18.70
CA LEU A 360 18.38 25.04 -18.08
C LEU A 360 18.19 23.84 -19.01
N ARG A 361 17.06 23.77 -19.72
CA ARG A 361 16.81 22.74 -20.73
C ARG A 361 17.79 22.80 -21.89
N GLN A 362 18.10 23.99 -22.42
CA GLN A 362 19.09 24.16 -23.49
C GLN A 362 20.49 23.74 -23.04
N GLN A 363 20.86 24.05 -21.81
CA GLN A 363 22.13 23.61 -21.21
C GLN A 363 22.18 22.08 -21.12
N ALA A 364 21.11 21.43 -20.65
CA ALA A 364 21.06 19.98 -20.57
C ALA A 364 21.07 19.31 -21.95
N GLU A 365 20.35 19.83 -22.94
CA GLU A 365 20.34 19.32 -24.32
C GLU A 365 21.73 19.41 -25.00
N ALA A 366 22.54 20.43 -24.69
CA ALA A 366 23.90 20.58 -25.21
C ALA A 366 24.90 19.56 -24.65
N ILE A 367 24.54 18.86 -23.56
CA ILE A 367 25.43 18.02 -22.74
C ILE A 367 25.18 16.53 -22.97
N LEU A 368 23.93 16.16 -23.25
CA LEU A 368 23.50 14.78 -23.46
C LEU A 368 24.29 13.99 -24.53
N PRO A 369 24.81 14.59 -25.62
CA PRO A 369 25.61 13.85 -26.60
C PRO A 369 26.94 13.30 -26.05
N GLU A 370 27.56 13.95 -25.07
CA GLU A 370 28.83 13.47 -24.47
C GLU A 370 28.61 12.40 -23.39
N TYR A 371 27.41 12.34 -22.81
CA TYR A 371 27.10 11.48 -21.66
C TYR A 371 27.37 9.97 -21.89
N PRO A 372 26.97 9.34 -23.03
CA PRO A 372 27.22 7.91 -23.25
C PRO A 372 28.70 7.55 -23.27
N ARG A 373 29.55 8.47 -23.76
CA ARG A 373 31.01 8.29 -23.80
C ARG A 373 31.60 8.27 -22.39
N VAL A 374 31.11 9.15 -21.52
CA VAL A 374 31.56 9.21 -20.11
C VAL A 374 31.05 8.01 -19.31
N LEU A 375 29.81 7.56 -19.56
CA LEU A 375 29.23 6.38 -18.91
C LEU A 375 30.01 5.09 -19.24
N ALA A 376 30.54 4.97 -20.46
CA ALA A 376 31.28 3.79 -20.90
C ALA A 376 32.58 3.54 -20.09
N LEU A 377 33.16 4.58 -19.47
CA LEU A 377 34.38 4.48 -18.64
C LEU A 377 34.19 3.62 -17.39
N PHE A 378 32.96 3.46 -16.91
CA PHE A 378 32.65 2.59 -15.78
C PHE A 378 32.71 1.08 -16.11
N ASN A 379 33.16 0.73 -17.31
CA ASN A 379 33.47 -0.65 -17.73
C ASN A 379 34.98 -0.95 -17.76
N GLU A 380 35.84 0.01 -17.41
CA GLU A 380 37.29 -0.19 -17.36
C GLU A 380 37.76 -0.83 -16.03
N GLU A 381 38.89 -1.55 -16.06
CA GLU A 381 39.45 -2.21 -14.85
C GLU A 381 40.04 -1.20 -13.82
N SER A 382 40.20 0.07 -14.20
CA SER A 382 40.88 1.13 -13.44
C SER A 382 39.97 1.97 -12.51
N ILE A 383 38.73 1.54 -12.25
CA ILE A 383 37.76 2.31 -11.45
C ILE A 383 38.26 2.48 -10.00
N PRO A 384 38.18 3.70 -9.41
CA PRO A 384 38.53 3.95 -8.02
C PRO A 384 37.79 3.02 -7.06
N ILE A 385 38.45 2.60 -5.97
CA ILE A 385 37.90 1.62 -5.01
C ILE A 385 36.57 2.13 -4.44
N GLU A 386 36.46 3.44 -4.20
CA GLU A 386 35.28 4.11 -3.66
C GLU A 386 34.08 4.07 -4.64
N ALA A 387 34.37 3.96 -5.94
CA ALA A 387 33.39 3.85 -7.02
C ALA A 387 33.08 2.40 -7.42
N LYS A 388 33.67 1.39 -6.76
CA LYS A 388 33.27 -0.01 -6.95
C LYS A 388 31.87 -0.25 -6.37
N GLY A 389 31.11 -1.13 -7.02
CA GLY A 389 29.75 -1.49 -6.59
C GLY A 389 28.69 -0.39 -6.79
N LEU A 390 28.97 0.65 -7.59
CA LEU A 390 27.97 1.64 -7.94
C LEU A 390 26.86 1.05 -8.82
N MET A 391 25.62 1.41 -8.51
CA MET A 391 24.45 1.06 -9.31
C MET A 391 24.48 1.79 -10.65
N ALA A 392 23.79 1.26 -11.66
CA ALA A 392 23.72 1.87 -13.00
C ALA A 392 23.27 3.35 -12.95
N LYS A 393 22.28 3.65 -12.10
CA LYS A 393 21.76 5.02 -11.92
C LYS A 393 22.73 5.95 -11.17
N GLU A 394 23.63 5.42 -10.33
CA GLU A 394 24.69 6.19 -9.64
C GLU A 394 25.86 6.51 -10.59
N LYS A 395 26.25 5.54 -11.44
CA LYS A 395 27.21 5.76 -12.53
C LYS A 395 26.74 6.86 -13.49
N LEU A 396 25.46 6.82 -13.85
CA LEU A 396 24.75 7.82 -14.65
C LEU A 396 24.82 9.22 -14.02
N LEU A 397 24.57 9.33 -12.71
CA LEU A 397 24.67 10.58 -11.95
C LEU A 397 26.09 11.18 -11.96
N LEU A 398 27.11 10.35 -11.68
CA LEU A 398 28.50 10.79 -11.69
C LEU A 398 28.95 11.23 -13.08
N SER A 399 28.55 10.50 -14.13
CA SER A 399 28.81 10.88 -15.52
C SER A 399 28.17 12.22 -15.88
N LEU A 400 26.92 12.46 -15.48
CA LEU A 400 26.26 13.75 -15.71
C LEU A 400 27.01 14.88 -15.01
N LEU A 401 27.31 14.72 -13.71
CA LEU A 401 28.09 15.70 -12.95
C LEU A 401 29.42 16.01 -13.63
N MET A 402 30.15 15.00 -14.13
CA MET A 402 31.41 15.20 -14.83
C MET A 402 31.26 16.09 -16.07
N VAL A 403 30.29 15.79 -16.95
CA VAL A 403 30.09 16.58 -18.18
C VAL A 403 29.68 18.01 -17.83
N PHE A 404 28.82 18.19 -16.83
CA PHE A 404 28.41 19.52 -16.35
C PHE A 404 29.59 20.32 -15.79
N GLN A 405 30.40 19.72 -14.91
CA GLN A 405 31.55 20.40 -14.31
C GLN A 405 32.63 20.73 -15.34
N LYS A 406 32.81 19.88 -16.35
CA LYS A 406 33.73 20.12 -17.46
C LYS A 406 33.31 21.33 -18.30
N GLN A 407 32.04 21.42 -18.69
CA GLN A 407 31.56 22.54 -19.51
C GLN A 407 31.55 23.87 -18.74
N HIS A 408 31.38 23.83 -17.42
CA HIS A 408 31.29 25.01 -16.56
C HIS A 408 32.55 25.28 -15.72
N ASN A 409 33.72 24.81 -16.18
CA ASN A 409 35.03 25.15 -15.59
C ASN A 409 35.14 24.82 -14.09
N GLN A 410 34.77 23.60 -13.70
CA GLN A 410 34.81 23.02 -12.34
C GLN A 410 33.85 23.63 -11.30
N GLY A 411 32.86 24.42 -11.72
CA GLY A 411 31.81 24.91 -10.82
C GLY A 411 30.89 23.80 -10.26
N SER A 412 30.19 24.09 -9.17
CA SER A 412 29.16 23.22 -8.60
C SER A 412 27.93 23.16 -9.53
N VAL A 413 27.38 21.96 -9.72
CA VAL A 413 26.20 21.73 -10.58
C VAL A 413 24.93 21.90 -9.75
N SER A 414 24.02 22.79 -10.16
CA SER A 414 22.79 23.02 -9.39
C SER A 414 21.85 21.81 -9.44
N HIS A 415 21.12 21.59 -8.34
CA HIS A 415 20.12 20.52 -8.26
C HIS A 415 19.06 20.62 -9.37
N GLU A 416 18.69 21.84 -9.77
CA GLU A 416 17.71 22.10 -10.82
C GLU A 416 18.21 21.69 -12.20
N LEU A 417 19.48 21.95 -12.51
CA LEU A 417 20.09 21.55 -13.78
C LEU A 417 20.22 20.02 -13.89
N ILE A 418 20.59 19.37 -12.78
CA ILE A 418 20.61 17.91 -12.67
C ILE A 418 19.21 17.34 -12.91
N GLY A 419 18.18 17.94 -12.32
CA GLY A 419 16.78 17.53 -12.52
C GLY A 419 16.29 17.69 -13.98
N GLN A 420 16.74 18.71 -14.70
CA GLN A 420 16.40 18.87 -16.13
C GLN A 420 17.07 17.81 -17.01
N ALA A 421 18.32 17.46 -16.72
CA ALA A 421 19.00 16.38 -17.42
C ALA A 421 18.33 15.03 -17.16
N ALA A 422 17.88 14.79 -15.92
CA ALA A 422 17.11 13.61 -15.55
C ALA A 422 15.82 13.49 -16.39
N ASP A 423 15.04 14.57 -16.50
CA ASP A 423 13.81 14.59 -17.31
C ASP A 423 14.07 14.27 -18.80
N LEU A 424 15.13 14.83 -19.38
CA LEU A 424 15.47 14.60 -20.78
C LEU A 424 15.93 13.15 -21.05
N LEU A 425 16.53 12.52 -20.05
CA LEU A 425 16.87 11.09 -20.07
C LEU A 425 15.71 10.19 -19.63
N ASN A 426 14.54 10.78 -19.36
CA ASN A 426 13.34 10.10 -18.87
C ASN A 426 13.58 9.35 -17.55
N ILE A 427 14.30 9.98 -16.61
CA ILE A 427 14.60 9.47 -15.27
C ILE A 427 13.93 10.37 -14.23
N GLU A 428 13.35 9.78 -13.18
CA GLU A 428 12.64 10.54 -12.15
C GLU A 428 13.56 11.46 -11.33
N ARG A 429 13.19 12.73 -11.19
CA ARG A 429 13.95 13.74 -10.43
C ARG A 429 14.13 13.39 -8.95
N GLN A 430 13.14 12.75 -8.33
CA GLN A 430 13.19 12.40 -6.91
C GLN A 430 14.24 11.30 -6.63
N PHE A 431 14.47 10.42 -7.61
CA PHE A 431 15.51 9.40 -7.56
C PHE A 431 16.92 10.02 -7.57
N PHE A 432 17.10 11.09 -8.35
CA PHE A 432 18.37 11.83 -8.40
C PHE A 432 18.74 12.45 -7.05
N ALA A 433 17.77 13.01 -6.32
CA ALA A 433 18.03 13.63 -5.01
C ALA A 433 18.53 12.62 -3.96
N LEU A 434 17.82 11.49 -3.81
CA LEU A 434 18.18 10.43 -2.87
C LEU A 434 19.54 9.80 -3.19
N ARG A 435 19.83 9.62 -4.48
CA ARG A 435 21.13 9.08 -4.90
C ARG A 435 22.27 10.08 -4.79
N LEU A 436 22.02 11.38 -4.98
CA LEU A 436 23.02 12.41 -4.68
C LEU A 436 23.38 12.39 -3.20
N GLU A 437 22.40 12.24 -2.31
CA GLU A 437 22.66 12.09 -0.87
C GLU A 437 23.44 10.80 -0.56
N ALA A 438 23.14 9.69 -1.22
CA ALA A 438 23.91 8.45 -1.11
C ALA A 438 25.35 8.57 -1.65
N LEU A 439 25.56 9.35 -2.72
CA LEU A 439 26.89 9.63 -3.26
C LEU A 439 27.68 10.59 -2.35
N VAL A 440 27.00 11.52 -1.68
CA VAL A 440 27.57 12.41 -0.67
C VAL A 440 27.98 11.63 0.58
N SER A 441 27.15 10.71 1.07
CA SER A 441 27.50 9.86 2.22
C SER A 441 28.67 8.91 1.94
N ARG A 442 28.91 8.56 0.67
CA ARG A 442 30.07 7.80 0.19
C ARG A 442 31.30 8.66 -0.16
N SER A 443 31.24 9.98 0.05
CA SER A 443 32.33 10.93 -0.29
C SER A 443 32.73 10.92 -1.77
N LEU A 444 31.82 10.54 -2.66
CA LEU A 444 32.02 10.57 -4.12
C LEU A 444 31.61 11.91 -4.72
N VAL A 445 30.71 12.62 -4.04
CA VAL A 445 30.20 13.94 -4.40
C VAL A 445 30.20 14.80 -3.14
N TYR A 446 30.47 16.10 -3.27
CA TYR A 446 30.36 17.09 -2.21
C TYR A 446 29.27 18.11 -2.56
N GLY A 447 28.62 18.67 -1.54
CA GLY A 447 27.67 19.75 -1.70
C GLY A 447 26.27 19.42 -1.18
N SER A 448 25.32 20.29 -1.51
CA SER A 448 23.93 20.21 -1.03
C SER A 448 22.97 20.73 -2.09
N LYS A 449 21.67 20.54 -1.87
CA LYS A 449 20.62 21.05 -2.76
C LYS A 449 20.71 22.57 -3.00
N GLU A 450 21.16 23.32 -1.99
CA GLU A 450 21.27 24.79 -2.01
C GLU A 450 22.58 25.27 -2.63
N GLN A 451 23.69 24.55 -2.41
CA GLN A 451 25.03 24.94 -2.86
C GLN A 451 25.43 24.30 -4.20
N GLY A 452 24.64 23.35 -4.69
CA GLY A 452 24.98 22.51 -5.83
C GLY A 452 25.93 21.38 -5.46
N TYR A 453 26.21 20.52 -6.42
CA TYR A 453 26.99 19.28 -6.24
C TYR A 453 28.26 19.30 -7.08
N THR A 454 29.33 18.76 -6.52
CA THR A 454 30.68 18.74 -7.10
C THR A 454 31.25 17.34 -6.94
N LEU A 455 31.85 16.76 -7.98
CA LEU A 455 32.57 15.49 -7.84
C LEU A 455 33.72 15.62 -6.83
N SER A 456 34.02 14.53 -6.12
CA SER A 456 35.23 14.48 -5.31
C SER A 456 36.48 14.58 -6.20
N SER A 457 37.59 15.09 -5.63
CA SER A 457 38.85 15.25 -6.37
C SER A 457 39.33 13.95 -7.01
N THR A 458 39.16 12.82 -6.31
CA THR A 458 39.53 11.48 -6.78
C THR A 458 38.70 11.07 -7.99
N ILE A 459 37.37 11.22 -7.94
CA ILE A 459 36.48 10.85 -9.04
C ILE A 459 36.66 11.78 -10.23
N PHE A 460 36.82 13.08 -9.98
CA PHE A 460 37.08 14.07 -11.02
C PHE A 460 38.40 13.80 -11.75
N GLN A 461 39.49 13.53 -11.02
CA GLN A 461 40.79 13.21 -11.61
C GLN A 461 40.76 11.91 -12.40
N TRP A 462 40.04 10.89 -11.92
CA TRP A 462 39.85 9.64 -12.65
C TRP A 462 39.11 9.87 -13.98
N PHE A 463 38.00 10.59 -13.98
CA PHE A 463 37.34 10.94 -15.24
C PHE A 463 38.25 11.76 -16.15
N ALA A 464 39.02 12.70 -15.59
CA ALA A 464 39.91 13.55 -16.35
C ALA A 464 41.03 12.75 -17.05
N SER A 465 41.62 11.75 -16.39
CA SER A 465 42.72 10.95 -16.96
C SER A 465 42.29 9.96 -18.06
N HIS A 466 40.99 9.72 -18.21
CA HIS A 466 40.45 8.79 -19.22
C HIS A 466 39.67 9.51 -20.33
N LEU A 467 39.25 10.76 -20.12
CA LEU A 467 38.55 11.58 -21.10
C LEU A 467 39.47 12.57 -21.85
N PHE A 468 40.62 12.91 -21.26
CA PHE A 468 41.62 13.84 -21.77
C PHE A 468 43.02 13.22 -21.69
#